data_AF-A7T2V8-F1
#
_entry.id   AF-A7T2V8-F1
#
_cell.length_a   1.000
_cell.length_b   1.000
_cell.length_c   1.000
_cell.angle_alpha   90.00
_cell.angle_beta   90.00
_cell.angle_gamma   90.00
#
_symmetry.space_group_name_H-M   'P 1'
#
loop_
_entity.id
_entity.type
_entity.pdbx_description
1 polymer ?
#
loop_
_entity_poly.entity_id
_entity_poly.type
_entity_poly.pdbx_seq_one_letter_code
_entity_poly.pdbx_strand_id
1 'polypeptide(L)'
;EWYESHALLMQDEGIVISGLLVGINVIDCNFDLKGDNLDTWSSVLDLSLYLKDGNYLEKSEEDGKNKTDWTVLIDQKTYLEEVNKSL
;
A
#
# COMPACT_ATOMS: atom_id res chain seq x y z
N GLU A 1 22.74 -18.79 7.89
CA GLU A 1 21.57 -17.99 8.30
C GLU A 1 22.07 -16.57 8.50
N TRP A 2 21.56 -15.59 7.73
CA TRP A 2 22.12 -14.23 7.68
C TRP A 2 21.29 -13.21 8.48
N TYR A 3 20.05 -13.55 8.81
CA TYR A 3 19.12 -12.68 9.52
C TYR A 3 18.48 -13.42 10.69
N GLU A 4 18.32 -12.70 11.79
CA GLU A 4 17.55 -13.15 12.95
C GLU A 4 16.06 -13.24 12.60
N SER A 5 15.31 -14.10 13.30
CA SER A 5 13.87 -14.29 13.03
C SER A 5 13.05 -13.01 13.18
N HIS A 6 13.46 -12.09 14.05
CA HIS A 6 12.79 -10.81 14.29
C HIS A 6 13.30 -9.68 13.36
N ALA A 7 14.24 -9.97 12.46
CA ALA A 7 14.70 -8.99 11.48
C ALA A 7 13.56 -8.66 10.50
N LEU A 8 13.46 -7.40 10.11
CA LEU A 8 12.40 -6.91 9.21
C LEU A 8 12.31 -7.71 7.90
N LEU A 9 13.44 -8.15 7.33
CA LEU A 9 13.48 -8.95 6.11
C LEU A 9 12.92 -10.37 6.27
N MET A 10 12.79 -10.85 7.51
CA MET A 10 12.22 -12.15 7.86
C MET A 10 10.74 -12.04 8.26
N GLN A 11 10.17 -10.84 8.28
CA GLN A 11 8.77 -10.56 8.58
C GLN A 11 7.98 -10.25 7.30
N ASP A 12 6.65 -10.20 7.40
CA ASP A 12 5.75 -9.94 6.26
C ASP A 12 5.98 -8.55 5.63
N GLU A 13 6.47 -7.58 6.40
CA GLU A 13 6.86 -6.25 5.92
C GLU A 13 7.98 -6.29 4.88
N GLY A 14 8.84 -7.32 4.89
CA GLY A 14 9.88 -7.52 3.88
C GLY A 14 9.29 -7.70 2.47
N ILE A 15 8.11 -8.33 2.37
CA ILE A 15 7.39 -8.50 1.10
C ILE A 15 6.88 -7.14 0.61
N VAL A 16 6.37 -6.29 1.49
CA VAL A 16 5.91 -4.94 1.15
C VAL A 16 7.06 -4.10 0.58
N ILE A 17 8.23 -4.13 1.22
CA ILE A 17 9.42 -3.44 0.71
C ILE A 17 9.80 -3.95 -0.68
N SER A 18 9.77 -5.27 -0.89
CA SER A 18 10.07 -5.85 -2.22
C SER A 18 9.10 -5.37 -3.31
N GLY A 19 7.82 -5.21 -2.98
CA GLY A 19 6.81 -4.65 -3.88
C GLY A 19 7.04 -3.16 -4.18
N LEU A 20 7.41 -2.36 -3.18
CA LEU A 20 7.72 -0.95 -3.36
C LEU A 20 8.95 -0.74 -4.25
N LEU A 21 9.97 -1.61 -4.13
CA LEU A 21 11.17 -1.56 -4.98
C LEU A 21 10.87 -1.78 -6.46
N VAL A 22 9.79 -2.49 -6.83
CA VAL A 22 9.37 -2.60 -8.23
C VAL A 22 9.03 -1.23 -8.84
N GLY A 23 8.50 -0.31 -8.03
CA GLY A 23 8.19 1.06 -8.44
C GLY A 23 9.43 1.87 -8.81
N ILE A 24 10.61 1.53 -8.27
CA ILE A 24 11.87 2.21 -8.57
C ILE A 24 12.33 1.94 -10.01
N ASN A 25 11.90 0.84 -10.63
CA ASN A 25 12.30 0.47 -12.00
C ASN A 25 11.96 1.53 -13.07
N VAL A 26 11.01 2.42 -12.79
CA VAL A 26 10.62 3.50 -13.71
C VAL A 26 11.50 4.75 -13.57
N ILE A 27 12.35 4.82 -12.54
CA ILE A 27 13.19 5.98 -12.26
C ILE A 27 14.51 5.84 -13.04
N ASP A 28 14.79 6.82 -13.91
CA ASP A 28 16.08 6.93 -14.59
C ASP A 28 17.11 7.58 -13.66
N CYS A 29 17.85 6.74 -12.93
CA CYS A 29 18.92 7.18 -12.04
C CYS A 29 20.29 6.93 -12.68
N ASN A 30 20.99 8.01 -13.04
CA ASN A 30 22.41 7.93 -13.39
C ASN A 30 23.28 8.22 -12.16
N PHE A 31 23.67 7.16 -11.44
CA PHE A 31 24.60 7.29 -10.32
C PHE A 31 26.03 7.31 -10.85
N ASP A 32 26.67 8.48 -10.87
CA ASP A 32 28.10 8.60 -11.17
C ASP A 32 28.91 8.19 -9.94
N LEU A 33 29.11 6.89 -9.77
CA LEU A 33 29.82 6.31 -8.62
C LEU A 33 31.33 6.19 -8.86
N LYS A 34 31.84 6.68 -10.00
CA LYS A 34 33.21 6.44 -10.41
C LYS A 34 34.17 7.39 -9.69
N GLY A 35 34.89 6.85 -8.71
CA GLY A 35 35.87 7.60 -7.93
C GLY A 35 35.36 8.05 -6.56
N ASP A 36 34.10 7.75 -6.24
CA ASP A 36 33.54 7.99 -4.92
C ASP A 36 34.01 6.93 -3.91
N ASN A 37 34.44 7.41 -2.75
CA ASN A 37 34.79 6.54 -1.63
C ASN A 37 33.54 6.33 -0.75
N LEU A 38 32.82 5.25 -1.06
CA LEU A 38 31.60 4.80 -0.35
C LEU A 38 31.84 4.47 1.13
N ASP A 39 33.09 4.24 1.55
CA ASP A 39 33.44 4.00 2.96
C ASP A 39 33.41 5.30 3.78
N THR A 40 33.40 6.47 3.13
CA THR A 40 33.50 7.80 3.78
C THR A 40 32.30 8.73 3.59
N TRP A 41 31.39 8.45 2.64
CA TRP A 41 30.17 9.23 2.46
C TRP A 41 28.92 8.40 2.66
N SER A 42 28.16 8.78 3.70
CA SER A 42 26.75 8.48 3.85
C SER A 42 25.96 9.29 2.82
N SER A 43 26.04 8.91 1.54
CA SER A 43 25.11 9.41 0.53
C SER A 43 23.74 8.77 0.81
N VAL A 44 23.01 9.36 1.75
CA VAL A 44 21.64 8.97 2.06
C VAL A 44 20.80 9.32 0.84
N LEU A 45 20.34 8.31 0.12
CA LEU A 45 19.36 8.49 -0.94
C LEU A 45 17.99 8.61 -0.28
N ASP A 46 17.46 9.84 -0.22
CA ASP A 46 16.11 10.09 0.27
C ASP A 46 15.08 9.66 -0.79
N LEU A 47 14.58 8.43 -0.65
CA LEU A 47 13.51 7.87 -1.48
C LEU A 47 12.11 8.16 -0.92
N SER A 48 11.99 8.97 0.14
CA SER A 48 10.70 9.22 0.81
C SER A 48 9.65 9.81 -0.13
N LEU A 49 10.07 10.55 -1.17
CA LEU A 49 9.14 11.08 -2.19
C LEU A 49 8.51 9.97 -3.06
N TYR A 50 9.22 8.87 -3.25
CA TYR A 50 8.78 7.73 -4.06
C TYR A 50 8.13 6.63 -3.21
N LEU A 51 8.43 6.62 -1.91
CA LEU A 51 7.75 5.80 -0.92
C LEU A 51 6.48 6.52 -0.48
N LYS A 52 5.36 6.22 -1.14
CA LYS A 52 4.05 6.76 -0.77
C LYS A 52 3.77 6.45 0.71
N ASP A 53 3.34 7.44 1.49
CA ASP A 53 2.98 7.24 2.91
C ASP A 53 2.06 6.03 3.06
N GLY A 54 2.56 4.97 3.72
CA GLY A 54 1.90 3.93 4.53
C GLY A 54 0.55 3.29 4.13
N ASN A 55 -0.15 3.79 3.12
CA ASN A 55 -1.57 3.54 2.88
C ASN A 55 -1.82 2.37 1.93
N TYR A 56 -0.81 1.55 1.69
CA TYR A 56 -0.94 0.34 0.89
C TYR A 56 -1.84 -0.72 1.58
N LEU A 57 -2.05 -0.60 2.89
CA LEU A 57 -2.95 -1.48 3.67
C LEU A 57 -4.28 -0.81 4.04
N GLU A 58 -4.37 0.52 4.05
CA GLU A 58 -5.67 1.19 4.08
C GLU A 58 -6.31 1.01 2.71
N LYS A 59 -7.11 -0.03 2.62
CA LYS A 59 -8.19 -0.13 1.66
C LYS A 59 -8.92 1.21 1.65
N SER A 60 -8.78 1.99 0.58
CA SER A 60 -9.42 3.30 0.42
C SER A 60 -10.81 3.28 1.04
N GLU A 61 -11.11 4.22 1.95
CA GLU A 61 -12.42 4.32 2.61
C GLU A 61 -13.60 4.42 1.62
N GLU A 62 -13.31 4.67 0.34
CA GLU A 62 -14.25 4.58 -0.77
C GLU A 62 -14.93 3.19 -0.88
N ASP A 63 -14.26 2.11 -0.49
CA ASP A 63 -14.84 0.76 -0.52
C ASP A 63 -15.74 0.45 0.70
N GLY A 64 -15.61 1.24 1.77
CA GLY A 64 -16.44 1.16 2.98
C GLY A 64 -17.79 1.86 2.82
N LYS A 65 -17.80 3.02 2.14
CA LYS A 65 -19.03 3.78 1.86
C LYS A 65 -19.99 3.04 0.92
N ASN A 66 -19.44 2.36 -0.10
CA ASN A 66 -20.25 1.60 -1.05
C ASN A 66 -20.99 0.43 -0.40
N LYS A 67 -20.39 -0.21 0.63
CA LYS A 67 -21.01 -1.36 1.31
C LYS A 67 -22.14 -0.93 2.24
N THR A 68 -22.00 0.20 2.93
CA THR A 68 -23.06 0.78 3.76
C THR A 68 -24.22 1.29 2.92
N ASP A 69 -23.94 1.97 1.80
CA ASP A 69 -24.98 2.43 0.87
C ASP A 69 -25.72 1.26 0.22
N TRP A 70 -25.02 0.20 -0.20
CA TRP A 70 -25.64 -0.97 -0.81
C TRP A 70 -26.59 -1.71 0.14
N THR A 71 -26.22 -1.79 1.44
CA THR A 71 -27.05 -2.43 2.46
C THR A 71 -28.33 -1.62 2.70
N VAL A 72 -28.22 -0.29 2.80
CA VAL A 72 -29.38 0.60 2.98
C VAL A 72 -30.32 0.53 1.77
N LEU A 73 -29.79 0.48 0.55
CA LEU A 73 -30.59 0.37 -0.67
C LEU A 73 -31.35 -0.97 -0.76
N ILE A 74 -30.76 -2.07 -0.30
CA ILE A 74 -31.42 -3.38 -0.27
C ILE A 74 -32.57 -3.40 0.75
N ASP A 75 -32.37 -2.84 1.94
CA ASP A 75 -33.41 -2.77 2.97
C ASP A 75 -34.60 -1.93 2.50
N GLN A 76 -34.33 -0.78 1.86
CA GLN A 76 -35.38 0.07 1.29
C GLN A 76 -36.18 -0.66 0.20
N LYS A 77 -35.51 -1.42 -0.68
CA LYS A 77 -36.18 -2.21 -1.71
C LYS A 77 -37.06 -3.30 -1.10
N THR A 78 -36.55 -4.03 -0.11
CA THR A 78 -37.27 -5.13 0.56
C THR A 78 -38.53 -4.60 1.24
N TYR A 79 -38.43 -3.46 1.92
CA TYR A 79 -39.58 -2.80 2.53
C TYR A 79 -40.67 -2.43 1.51
N LEU A 80 -40.30 -1.87 0.36
CA LEU A 80 -41.26 -1.52 -0.69
C LEU A 80 -41.96 -2.75 -1.28
N GLU A 81 -41.23 -3.87 -1.46
CA GLU A 81 -41.81 -5.12 -1.95
C GLU A 81 -42.82 -5.73 -0.95
N GLU A 82 -42.56 -5.65 0.36
CA GLU A 82 -43.52 -6.06 1.40
C GLU A 82 -44.75 -5.16 1.45
N VAL A 83 -44.57 -3.84 1.37
CA VAL A 83 -45.69 -2.90 1.32
C VAL A 83 -46.55 -3.18 0.07
N ASN A 84 -45.94 -3.35 -1.10
CA ASN A 84 -46.66 -3.66 -2.33
C ASN A 84 -47.35 -5.03 -2.32
N LYS A 85 -46.94 -5.96 -1.45
CA LYS A 85 -47.57 -7.27 -1.27
C LYS A 85 -48.72 -7.24 -0.23
N SER A 86 -48.74 -6.21 0.61
CA SER A 86 -49.79 -5.96 1.62
C SER A 86 -50.87 -4.98 1.15
N LEU A 87 -50.68 -4.37 -0.02
CA LEU A 87 -51.68 -3.71 -0.85
C LEU A 87 -52.38 -4.74 -1.76
#